data_AF-A0A1D6FGN8-F1
#
_entry.id   AF-A0A1D6FGN8-F1
#
_cell.length_a   1.000
_cell.length_b   1.000
_cell.length_c   1.000
_cell.angle_alpha   90.00
_cell.angle_beta   90.00
_cell.angle_gamma   90.00
#
_symmetry.space_group_name_H-M   'P 1'
#
loop_
_entity.id
_entity.type
_entity.pdbx_description
1 polymer ?
#
loop_
_entity_poly.entity_id
_entity_poly.type
_entity_poly.pdbx_seq_one_letter_code
_entity_poly.pdbx_strand_id
1 'polypeptide(L)'
;MRKIYASYLLQFEKPRMPPVRVVGVIRGSEKPSIFVPANEPNSGQWFYVDVPMIARACGLPENTVYIEDINEDVSPTNPYPVPKDVNTLIRHSVMPDDHLKYTFTWYTFNPKLIANLQLYYILIC
;
A
#
# COMPACT_ATOMS: atom_id res chain seq x y z
N MET A 1 24.56 -47.25 -27.59
CA MET A 1 23.95 -45.97 -28.00
C MET A 1 23.45 -45.24 -26.76
N ARG A 2 23.71 -43.93 -26.66
CA ARG A 2 23.62 -43.10 -25.45
C ARG A 2 22.17 -42.83 -25.04
N LYS A 3 21.87 -43.03 -23.75
CA LYS A 3 20.63 -42.60 -23.09
C LYS A 3 20.69 -41.09 -22.84
N ILE A 4 19.72 -40.32 -23.31
CA ILE A 4 19.52 -38.91 -22.94
C ILE A 4 18.04 -38.73 -22.64
N TYR A 5 17.60 -39.15 -21.45
CA TYR A 5 16.35 -38.65 -20.89
C TYR A 5 16.70 -37.35 -20.20
N ALA A 6 16.27 -36.25 -20.83
CA ALA A 6 16.42 -34.90 -20.33
C ALA A 6 15.64 -34.75 -19.02
N SER A 7 16.30 -35.09 -17.91
CA SER A 7 15.90 -34.76 -16.56
C SER A 7 16.10 -33.26 -16.34
N TYR A 8 15.34 -32.43 -17.05
CA TYR A 8 15.05 -31.07 -16.60
C TYR A 8 13.92 -31.15 -15.56
N LEU A 9 14.17 -31.89 -14.48
CA LEU A 9 13.44 -31.66 -13.25
C LEU A 9 14.03 -30.38 -12.70
N LEU A 10 13.30 -29.29 -12.87
CA LEU A 10 13.47 -28.07 -12.09
C LEU A 10 13.55 -28.50 -10.63
N GLN A 11 14.77 -28.53 -10.11
CA GLN A 11 15.04 -28.76 -8.71
C GLN A 11 14.49 -27.52 -8.00
N PHE A 12 13.20 -27.51 -7.68
CA PHE A 12 12.64 -26.52 -6.78
C PHE A 12 13.36 -26.71 -5.46
N GLU A 13 14.32 -25.81 -5.21
CA GLU A 13 15.12 -25.80 -4.02
C GLU A 13 14.15 -25.79 -2.84
N LYS A 14 14.16 -26.87 -2.05
CA LYS A 14 13.25 -27.01 -0.92
C LYS A 14 13.49 -25.78 -0.02
N PRO A 15 12.45 -24.97 0.29
CA PRO A 15 12.64 -23.76 1.07
C PRO A 15 13.36 -24.10 2.38
N ARG A 16 14.45 -23.39 2.66
CA ARG A 16 15.32 -23.64 3.83
C ARG A 16 14.60 -23.36 5.17
N MET A 17 13.46 -22.66 5.10
CA MET A 17 12.59 -22.34 6.21
C MET A 17 11.17 -22.85 5.92
N PRO A 18 10.38 -23.18 6.96
CA PRO A 18 8.97 -23.52 6.75
C PRO A 18 8.26 -22.38 6.01
N PRO A 19 7.31 -22.71 5.11
CA PRO A 19 6.56 -21.70 4.38
C PRO A 19 5.78 -20.82 5.36
N VAL A 20 5.98 -19.51 5.26
CA VAL A 20 5.20 -18.52 6.02
C VAL A 20 3.90 -18.27 5.25
N ARG A 21 2.77 -18.38 5.94
CA ARG A 21 1.47 -17.97 5.41
C ARG A 21 1.30 -16.48 5.68
N VAL A 22 1.14 -15.68 4.63
CA VAL A 22 0.79 -14.27 4.70
C VAL A 22 -0.65 -14.11 4.24
N VAL A 23 -1.48 -13.42 5.03
CA VAL A 23 -2.89 -13.13 4.68
C VAL A 23 -3.05 -11.62 4.72
N GLY A 24 -3.36 -11.03 3.57
CA GLY A 24 -3.33 -9.59 3.45
C GLY A 24 -4.10 -9.07 2.24
N VAL A 25 -4.09 -7.76 2.09
CA VAL A 25 -4.66 -7.06 0.94
C VAL A 25 -3.56 -6.76 -0.06
N ILE A 26 -3.74 -7.18 -1.31
CA ILE A 26 -2.84 -6.81 -2.39
C ILE A 26 -3.14 -5.35 -2.77
N ARG A 27 -2.10 -4.50 -2.78
CA ARG A 27 -2.21 -3.14 -3.34
C ARG A 27 -1.35 -2.97 -4.57
N GLY A 28 -1.93 -2.34 -5.59
CA GLY A 28 -1.19 -1.85 -6.74
C GLY A 28 -0.57 -0.48 -6.48
N SER A 29 0.24 0.00 -7.43
CA SER A 29 0.75 1.37 -7.38
C SER A 29 -0.37 2.39 -7.46
N GLU A 30 -0.24 3.44 -6.66
CA GLU A 30 -1.12 4.59 -6.66
C GLU A 30 -0.74 5.56 -7.78
N LYS A 31 -1.71 6.35 -8.24
CA LYS A 31 -1.47 7.46 -9.16
C LYS A 31 -1.55 8.77 -8.37
N PRO A 32 -0.42 9.40 -8.01
CA PRO A 32 -0.44 10.63 -7.22
C PRO A 32 -1.07 11.79 -8.01
N SER A 33 -1.68 12.72 -7.30
CA SER A 33 -2.14 14.00 -7.86
C SER A 33 -0.96 14.97 -7.99
N ILE A 34 -1.20 16.12 -8.64
CA ILE A 34 -0.17 17.17 -8.82
C ILE A 34 0.30 17.83 -7.51
N PHE A 35 -0.41 17.59 -6.40
CA PHE A 35 -0.11 18.15 -5.09
C PHE A 35 0.69 17.21 -4.20
N VAL A 36 0.81 15.94 -4.60
CA VAL A 36 1.58 14.95 -3.85
C VAL A 36 3.05 15.05 -4.28
N PRO A 37 4.00 15.23 -3.35
CA PRO A 37 5.43 15.24 -3.67
C PRO A 37 5.91 13.92 -4.26
N ALA A 38 7.03 13.95 -4.99
CA ALA A 38 7.69 12.75 -5.48
C ALA A 38 8.30 11.93 -4.32
N ASN A 39 8.31 10.61 -4.46
CA ASN A 39 9.01 9.72 -3.52
C ASN A 39 10.54 9.91 -3.62
N GLU A 40 11.24 9.79 -2.49
CA GLU A 40 12.71 9.86 -2.39
C GLU A 40 13.25 8.57 -1.76
N PRO A 41 13.53 7.52 -2.56
CA PRO A 41 13.92 6.20 -2.04
C PRO A 41 15.22 6.22 -1.24
N ASN A 42 16.16 7.09 -1.60
CA ASN A 42 17.48 7.19 -0.97
C ASN A 42 17.40 7.71 0.48
N SER A 43 16.40 8.54 0.78
CA SER A 43 16.14 9.05 2.14
C SER A 43 15.06 8.24 2.88
N GLY A 44 14.46 7.25 2.21
CA GLY A 44 13.35 6.47 2.76
C GLY A 44 12.03 7.25 2.86
N GLN A 45 11.88 8.34 2.11
CA GLN A 45 10.66 9.14 2.12
C GLN A 45 9.70 8.66 1.03
N TRP A 46 8.50 8.24 1.44
CA TRP A 46 7.46 7.72 0.57
C TRP A 46 6.15 8.47 0.84
N PHE A 47 5.63 9.17 -0.16
CA PHE A 47 4.39 9.96 -0.11
C PHE A 47 3.21 9.23 -0.76
N TYR A 48 3.47 8.28 -1.66
CA TYR A 48 2.47 7.43 -2.29
C TYR A 48 3.06 6.04 -2.57
N VAL A 49 2.21 5.04 -2.73
CA VAL A 49 2.64 3.66 -2.99
C VAL A 49 3.07 3.52 -4.45
N ASP A 50 4.36 3.27 -4.69
CA ASP A 50 4.92 2.90 -5.99
C ASP A 50 5.61 1.54 -5.88
N VAL A 51 4.89 0.47 -6.23
CA VAL A 51 5.34 -0.92 -6.03
C VAL A 51 6.67 -1.21 -6.76
N PRO A 52 6.85 -0.86 -8.05
CA PRO A 52 8.14 -1.02 -8.72
C PRO A 52 9.28 -0.23 -8.06
N MET A 53 9.05 1.02 -7.64
CA MET A 53 10.08 1.84 -7.02
C MET A 53 10.48 1.28 -5.65
N ILE A 54 9.51 0.85 -4.84
CA ILE A 54 9.74 0.19 -3.55
C ILE A 54 10.50 -1.12 -3.76
N ALA A 55 10.09 -1.95 -4.71
CA ALA A 55 10.76 -3.22 -5.01
C ALA A 55 12.25 -2.98 -5.35
N ARG A 56 12.55 -1.99 -6.20
CA ARG A 56 13.93 -1.60 -6.54
C ARG A 56 14.71 -1.10 -5.33
N ALA A 57 14.11 -0.24 -4.50
CA ALA A 57 14.73 0.29 -3.29
C ALA A 57 15.07 -0.82 -2.28
N CYS A 58 14.26 -1.88 -2.23
CA CYS A 58 14.48 -3.06 -1.41
C CYS A 58 15.39 -4.12 -2.08
N GLY A 59 15.83 -3.93 -3.32
CA GLY A 59 16.62 -4.92 -4.07
C GLY A 59 15.83 -6.17 -4.49
N LEU A 60 14.51 -6.06 -4.59
CA LEU A 60 13.60 -7.14 -4.97
C LEU A 60 13.33 -7.15 -6.49
N PRO A 61 12.92 -8.31 -7.05
CA PRO A 61 12.53 -8.41 -8.47
C PRO A 61 11.33 -7.52 -8.84
N GLU A 62 11.22 -7.08 -10.08
CA GLU A 62 10.12 -6.20 -10.53
C GLU A 62 8.73 -6.86 -10.52
N ASN A 63 8.65 -8.19 -10.50
CA ASN A 63 7.39 -8.94 -10.37
C ASN A 63 6.95 -9.11 -8.90
N THR A 64 7.57 -8.40 -7.96
CA THR A 64 7.22 -8.45 -6.54
C THR A 64 5.83 -7.84 -6.33
N VAL A 65 4.98 -8.60 -5.63
CA VAL A 65 3.64 -8.15 -5.23
C VAL A 65 3.74 -7.44 -3.90
N TYR A 66 3.13 -6.26 -3.79
CA TYR A 66 2.99 -5.55 -2.52
C TYR A 66 1.72 -6.03 -1.79
N ILE A 67 1.91 -6.56 -0.59
CA ILE A 67 0.83 -7.10 0.25
C ILE A 67 0.87 -6.36 1.58
N GLU A 68 -0.24 -5.73 1.94
CA GLU A 68 -0.47 -5.23 3.29
C GLU A 68 -0.96 -6.38 4.15
N ASP A 69 -0.09 -6.87 5.03
CA ASP A 69 -0.38 -8.00 5.91
C ASP A 69 -1.40 -7.61 6.99
N ILE A 70 -2.44 -8.44 7.14
CA ILE A 70 -3.40 -8.34 8.22
C ILE A 70 -2.86 -9.25 9.34
N ASN A 71 -1.80 -8.78 10.00
CA ASN A 71 -1.19 -9.57 11.06
C ASN A 71 -2.01 -9.44 12.36
N GLU A 72 -2.77 -10.48 12.69
CA GLU A 72 -3.45 -10.62 13.99
C GLU A 72 -2.49 -11.08 15.11
N ASP A 73 -1.38 -11.73 14.73
CA ASP A 73 -0.40 -12.34 15.63
C ASP A 73 0.85 -11.47 15.77
N VAL A 74 0.72 -10.33 16.46
CA VAL A 74 1.85 -9.46 16.78
C VAL A 74 2.58 -10.00 18.00
N SER A 75 3.84 -10.40 17.81
CA SER A 75 4.72 -10.79 18.91
C SER A 75 4.95 -9.60 19.85
N PRO A 76 4.82 -9.76 21.19
CA PRO A 76 5.16 -8.71 22.14
C PRO A 76 6.62 -8.23 22.02
N THR A 77 7.51 -9.07 21.49
CA THR A 77 8.94 -8.76 21.29
C THR A 77 9.21 -8.00 20.00
N ASN A 78 8.27 -7.98 19.05
CA ASN A 78 8.35 -7.19 17.82
C ASN A 78 6.97 -6.57 17.54
N PRO A 79 6.65 -5.40 18.12
CA PRO A 79 5.31 -4.82 18.11
C PRO A 79 4.88 -4.27 16.74
N TYR A 80 5.72 -4.41 15.72
CA TYR A 80 5.47 -3.98 14.37
C TYR A 80 5.42 -5.18 13.42
N PRO A 81 4.59 -5.12 12.37
CA PRO A 81 3.65 -4.05 12.04
C PRO A 81 2.42 -4.02 12.98
N VAL A 82 1.89 -2.82 13.24
CA VAL A 82 0.67 -2.65 14.05
C VAL A 82 -0.49 -3.35 13.34
N PRO A 83 -1.34 -4.13 14.03
CA PRO A 83 -2.48 -4.79 13.42
C PRO A 83 -3.40 -3.75 12.77
N LYS A 84 -3.73 -3.95 11.50
CA LYS A 84 -4.71 -3.13 10.79
C LYS A 84 -5.94 -3.97 10.48
N ASP A 85 -7.12 -3.44 10.80
CA ASP A 85 -8.38 -4.06 10.44
C ASP A 85 -8.57 -4.05 8.91
N VAL A 86 -9.20 -5.10 8.37
CA VAL A 86 -9.44 -5.25 6.92
C VAL A 86 -10.24 -4.08 6.36
N ASN A 87 -11.22 -3.56 7.12
CA ASN A 87 -12.01 -2.42 6.67
C ASN A 87 -11.18 -1.14 6.57
N THR A 88 -10.10 -1.04 7.34
CA THR A 88 -9.16 0.09 7.28
C THR A 88 -8.26 -0.01 6.05
N LEU A 89 -7.94 -1.23 5.58
CA LEU A 89 -7.13 -1.42 4.38
C LEU A 89 -7.92 -1.13 3.08
N ILE A 90 -9.24 -1.25 3.09
CA ILE A 90 -10.12 -0.94 1.94
C ILE A 90 -10.67 0.50 1.99
N ARG A 91 -10.56 1.20 3.12
CA ARG A 91 -10.97 2.60 3.25
C ARG A 91 -9.77 3.50 2.98
N HIS A 92 -9.89 4.36 1.97
CA HIS A 92 -8.94 5.45 1.75
C HIS A 92 -9.27 6.61 2.72
N SER A 93 -8.25 7.32 3.20
CA SER A 93 -8.43 8.49 4.08
C SER A 93 -9.18 9.65 3.42
N VAL A 94 -9.44 9.58 2.11
CA VAL A 94 -10.06 10.61 1.27
C VAL A 94 -11.31 10.08 0.56
N MET A 95 -12.18 9.36 1.28
CA MET A 95 -13.45 8.91 0.71
C MET A 95 -14.42 10.09 0.51
N PRO A 96 -15.22 10.10 -0.58
CA PRO A 96 -16.22 11.15 -0.83
C PRO A 96 -17.15 11.41 0.36
N ASP A 97 -17.54 10.36 1.09
CA ASP A 97 -18.37 10.48 2.29
C ASP A 97 -17.70 11.28 3.42
N ASP A 98 -16.38 11.15 3.58
CA ASP A 98 -15.63 11.89 4.60
C ASP A 98 -15.45 13.35 4.18
N HIS A 99 -15.35 13.61 2.87
CA HIS A 99 -15.43 14.98 2.34
C HIS A 99 -16.79 15.62 2.59
N LEU A 100 -17.90 14.90 2.43
CA LEU A 100 -19.23 15.42 2.72
C LEU A 100 -19.41 15.78 4.20
N LYS A 101 -18.92 14.93 5.11
CA LYS A 101 -18.94 15.23 6.55
C LYS A 101 -18.12 16.47 6.88
N TYR A 102 -16.90 16.57 6.35
CA TYR A 102 -16.04 17.73 6.53
C TYR A 102 -16.72 18.99 5.98
N THR A 103 -17.29 18.92 4.77
CA THR A 103 -18.12 19.99 4.16
C THR A 103 -19.15 20.48 5.16
N PHE A 104 -19.95 19.56 5.70
CA PHE A 104 -21.03 19.88 6.62
C PHE A 104 -20.53 20.57 7.91
N THR A 105 -19.44 20.06 8.52
CA THR A 105 -18.83 20.69 9.69
C THR A 105 -18.41 22.13 9.43
N TRP A 106 -17.82 22.46 8.28
CA TRP A 106 -17.43 23.84 8.02
C TRP A 106 -18.62 24.74 7.68
N TYR A 107 -19.62 24.22 6.97
CA TYR A 107 -20.85 24.95 6.68
C TYR A 107 -21.61 25.37 7.95
N THR A 108 -21.57 24.57 9.02
CA THR A 108 -22.19 24.94 10.30
C THR A 108 -21.38 25.97 11.08
N PHE A 109 -20.04 26.01 10.93
CA PHE A 109 -19.17 27.00 11.57
C PHE A 109 -19.19 28.37 10.88
N ASN A 110 -19.30 28.45 9.55
CA ASN A 110 -19.33 29.76 8.85
C ASN A 110 -19.93 29.72 7.42
N PRO A 111 -21.26 29.84 7.25
CA PRO A 111 -21.93 29.60 5.96
C PRO A 111 -21.59 30.60 4.83
N LYS A 112 -20.95 31.74 5.14
CA LYS A 112 -20.66 32.80 4.16
C LYS A 112 -19.30 32.69 3.46
N LEU A 113 -18.39 31.80 3.88
CA LEU A 113 -16.99 31.80 3.41
C LEU A 113 -16.63 30.67 2.42
N ILE A 114 -17.45 29.63 2.23
CA ILE A 114 -16.89 28.29 1.88
C ILE A 114 -17.24 27.78 0.47
N ALA A 115 -18.06 28.47 -0.31
CA ALA A 115 -18.39 28.01 -1.67
C ALA A 115 -17.16 27.88 -2.61
N ASN A 116 -16.11 28.68 -2.40
CA ASN A 116 -14.89 28.64 -3.23
C ASN A 116 -13.80 27.69 -2.71
N LEU A 117 -13.77 27.39 -1.41
CA LEU A 117 -12.75 26.51 -0.82
C LEU A 117 -13.10 25.02 -1.01
N GLN A 118 -14.40 24.71 -1.06
CA GLN A 118 -14.90 23.33 -1.20
C GLN A 118 -14.54 22.71 -2.56
N LEU A 119 -14.60 23.50 -3.63
CA LEU A 119 -14.17 23.08 -4.98
C LEU A 119 -12.68 22.74 -5.03
N TYR A 120 -11.84 23.51 -4.35
CA TYR A 120 -10.40 23.25 -4.26
C TYR A 120 -10.09 21.95 -3.49
N TYR A 121 -10.75 21.71 -2.36
CA TYR A 121 -10.49 20.54 -1.53
C TYR A 121 -10.99 19.23 -2.17
N ILE A 122 -12.11 19.28 -2.89
CA ILE A 122 -12.65 18.15 -3.66
C ILE A 122 -11.76 17.79 -4.86
N LEU A 123 -11.04 18.75 -5.45
CA LEU A 123 -10.12 18.52 -6.58
C LEU A 123 -8.75 17.94 -6.17
N ILE A 124 -8.39 18.01 -4.88
CA ILE A 124 -7.08 17.59 -4.36
C ILE A 124 -7.09 16.12 -3.90
N CYS A 125 -8.28 15.57 -3.66
CA CYS A 125 -8.51 14.20 -3.19
C CYS A 125 -8.78 13.25 -4.35
#